data_AF-A0A7C4L7C3-F1
#
_entry.id   AF-A0A7C4L7C3-F1
#
_cell.length_a   1.000
_cell.length_b   1.000
_cell.length_c   1.000
_cell.angle_alpha   90.00
_cell.angle_beta   90.00
_cell.angle_gamma   90.00
#
_symmetry.space_group_name_H-M   'P 1'
#
loop_
_entity.id
_entity.type
_entity.pdbx_description
1 polymer ?
#
loop_
_entity_poly.entity_id
_entity_poly.type
_entity_poly.pdbx_seq_one_letter_code
_entity_poly.pdbx_strand_id
1 'polypeptide(L)'
;MNPIKDLNDFLYIFKDSLCKWDCWIYTLITDTGYSKPWFCAFFPLFPLIVKNLKILFNGNVFYTAFILSNLFCFFAVVFLYNLVKDVYSEKVALYTIVFFMASPTILFYSTFYTESLFLMLVTLFFLLINNKKWFYSALVAALASATRNAGIFLSFILVFEYFRNQKWPVKLSDYRIILYFLISVTGLISFMIFLKLKYDDFFYFIKATQNWPERNGFTFPLWDFLKWLKNITVTFQFKITHDRNNLSFIYILITVLLIFWGIRKIKADQAIFLLMVVLIISVQPRIISCSRYLSSAFPVWILLALFVVENKREKLLYKIIIFLMLFWQFYMNYRWVAGYWVD
;
A
#
# COMPACT_ATOMS: atom_id res chain seq x y z
N MET A 1 -9.54 25.59 20.41
CA MET A 1 -10.60 24.79 19.77
C MET A 1 -11.92 25.30 20.31
N ASN A 2 -12.86 25.65 19.43
CA ASN A 2 -14.23 25.93 19.87
C ASN A 2 -14.83 24.63 20.45
N PRO A 3 -15.61 24.69 21.54
CA PRO A 3 -16.26 23.51 22.08
C PRO A 3 -17.23 22.93 21.05
N ILE A 4 -17.29 21.59 20.96
CA ILE A 4 -18.26 20.86 20.13
C ILE A 4 -19.65 21.26 20.58
N LYS A 5 -20.42 21.89 19.69
CA LYS A 5 -21.73 22.46 20.04
C LYS A 5 -22.86 21.46 19.99
N ASP A 6 -22.81 20.55 19.02
CA ASP A 6 -23.83 19.54 18.77
C ASP A 6 -23.28 18.37 17.94
N LEU A 7 -24.16 17.42 17.57
CA LEU A 7 -23.81 16.26 16.76
C LEU A 7 -23.34 16.65 15.34
N ASN A 8 -23.92 17.69 14.73
CA ASN A 8 -23.55 18.11 13.38
C ASN A 8 -22.14 18.71 13.37
N ASP A 9 -21.82 19.51 14.38
CA ASP A 9 -20.49 20.07 14.60
C ASP A 9 -19.46 18.96 14.81
N PHE A 10 -19.79 17.94 15.63
CA PHE A 10 -18.95 16.75 15.78
C PHE A 10 -18.71 16.01 14.46
N LEU A 11 -19.78 15.71 13.70
CA LEU A 11 -19.68 14.98 12.44
C LEU A 11 -18.89 15.76 11.38
N TYR A 12 -19.03 17.09 11.37
CA TYR A 12 -18.23 17.96 10.52
C TYR A 12 -16.75 17.87 10.88
N ILE A 13 -16.40 18.07 12.16
CA ILE A 13 -15.01 17.99 12.64
C ILE A 13 -14.41 16.60 12.40
N PHE A 14 -15.19 15.54 12.63
CA PHE A 14 -14.77 14.17 12.39
C PHE A 14 -14.45 13.91 10.92
N LYS A 15 -15.34 14.33 10.01
CA LYS A 15 -15.14 14.22 8.56
C LYS A 15 -13.92 15.02 8.10
N ASP A 16 -13.81 16.28 8.52
CA ASP A 16 -12.72 17.17 8.15
C ASP A 16 -11.36 16.66 8.67
N SER A 17 -11.36 16.09 9.88
CA SER A 17 -10.16 15.51 10.49
C SER A 17 -9.65 14.28 9.73
N LEU A 18 -10.54 13.44 9.20
CA LEU A 18 -10.16 12.17 8.56
C LEU A 18 -10.04 12.24 7.05
N CYS A 19 -10.84 13.08 6.39
CA CYS A 19 -10.74 13.25 4.95
C CYS A 19 -9.78 14.38 4.60
N LYS A 20 -8.52 14.04 4.35
CA LYS A 20 -7.48 15.00 3.94
C LYS A 20 -6.66 14.51 2.76
N TRP A 21 -6.12 15.45 1.98
CA TRP A 21 -5.33 15.22 0.76
C TRP A 21 -6.00 14.23 -0.22
N ASP A 22 -5.45 13.02 -0.39
CA ASP A 22 -5.96 12.04 -1.37
C ASP A 22 -7.44 11.70 -1.15
N CYS A 23 -7.94 11.73 0.09
CA CYS A 23 -9.36 11.48 0.37
C CYS A 23 -10.29 12.47 -0.38
N TRP A 24 -9.90 13.74 -0.46
CA TRP A 24 -10.66 14.74 -1.22
C TRP A 24 -10.68 14.39 -2.71
N ILE A 25 -9.54 13.95 -3.24
CA ILE A 25 -9.44 13.56 -4.65
C ILE A 25 -10.28 12.32 -4.94
N TYR A 26 -10.21 11.29 -4.10
CA TYR A 26 -11.06 10.10 -4.24
C TYR A 26 -12.55 10.43 -4.12
N THR A 27 -12.92 11.38 -3.26
CA THR A 27 -14.30 11.88 -3.16
C THR A 27 -14.74 12.54 -4.48
N LEU A 28 -13.92 13.45 -5.03
CA LEU A 28 -14.19 14.11 -6.30
C LEU A 28 -14.26 13.13 -7.48
N ILE A 29 -13.42 12.10 -7.50
CA ILE A 29 -13.48 11.02 -8.51
C ILE A 29 -14.76 10.21 -8.36
N THR A 30 -15.18 9.93 -7.13
CA THR A 30 -16.43 9.18 -6.86
C THR A 30 -17.65 9.93 -7.40
N ASP A 31 -17.67 11.26 -7.22
CA ASP A 31 -18.82 12.09 -7.60
C ASP A 31 -18.79 12.53 -9.07
N THR A 32 -17.63 12.95 -9.59
CA THR A 32 -17.51 13.54 -10.93
C THR A 32 -16.81 12.63 -11.95
N GLY A 33 -16.34 11.46 -11.52
CA GLY A 33 -15.44 10.63 -12.32
C GLY A 33 -14.08 11.30 -12.53
N TYR A 34 -13.34 10.80 -13.52
CA TYR A 34 -12.05 11.37 -13.92
C TYR A 34 -12.21 12.67 -14.70
N SER A 35 -12.86 13.69 -14.15
CA SER A 35 -13.21 14.96 -14.82
C SER A 35 -12.02 15.90 -15.00
N LYS A 36 -10.94 15.71 -14.23
CA LYS A 36 -9.71 16.51 -14.31
C LYS A 36 -8.51 15.62 -14.66
N PRO A 37 -7.59 16.09 -15.52
CA PRO A 37 -6.35 15.39 -15.86
C PRO A 37 -5.59 14.78 -14.68
N TRP A 38 -5.37 15.56 -13.61
CA TRP A 38 -4.57 15.13 -12.47
C TRP A 38 -5.24 14.04 -11.62
N PHE A 39 -6.55 13.78 -11.80
CA PHE A 39 -7.21 12.63 -11.16
C PHE A 39 -6.70 11.29 -11.67
N CYS A 40 -6.10 11.25 -12.87
CA CYS A 40 -5.59 10.01 -13.46
C CYS A 40 -4.40 9.40 -12.69
N ALA A 41 -3.81 10.13 -11.75
CA ALA A 41 -2.83 9.60 -10.80
C ALA A 41 -3.44 8.60 -9.80
N PHE A 42 -4.77 8.62 -9.63
CA PHE A 42 -5.51 7.80 -8.68
C PHE A 42 -6.21 6.66 -9.42
N PHE A 43 -5.97 5.43 -8.98
CA PHE A 43 -6.45 4.24 -9.66
C PHE A 43 -7.91 3.92 -9.28
N PRO A 44 -8.66 3.24 -10.17
CA PRO A 44 -10.12 3.34 -10.18
C PRO A 44 -10.84 2.41 -9.19
N LEU A 45 -10.22 1.31 -8.72
CA LEU A 45 -11.00 0.27 -8.04
C LEU A 45 -11.69 0.78 -6.76
N PHE A 46 -10.96 1.47 -5.87
CA PHE A 46 -11.56 1.92 -4.62
C PHE A 46 -12.69 2.96 -4.81
N PRO A 47 -12.50 4.06 -5.58
CA PRO A 47 -13.61 4.99 -5.82
C PRO A 47 -14.78 4.36 -6.56
N LEU A 48 -14.55 3.37 -7.44
CA LEU A 48 -15.65 2.62 -8.05
C LEU A 48 -16.43 1.79 -7.02
N ILE A 49 -15.76 1.11 -6.10
CA ILE A 49 -16.44 0.37 -5.03
C ILE A 49 -17.28 1.33 -4.18
N VAL A 50 -16.70 2.45 -3.75
CA VAL A 50 -17.42 3.46 -2.96
C VAL A 50 -18.60 4.04 -3.73
N LYS A 51 -18.44 4.36 -5.02
CA LYS A 51 -19.51 4.87 -5.88
C LYS A 51 -20.72 3.93 -5.93
N ASN A 52 -20.47 2.62 -6.01
CA ASN A 52 -21.54 1.62 -6.11
C ASN A 52 -22.16 1.28 -4.76
N LEU A 53 -21.38 1.35 -3.67
CA LEU A 53 -21.87 0.99 -2.33
C LEU A 53 -22.40 2.17 -1.52
N LYS A 54 -22.24 3.42 -1.97
CA LYS A 54 -22.71 4.60 -1.22
C LYS A 54 -24.21 4.65 -0.99
N ILE A 55 -24.99 3.94 -1.80
CA ILE A 55 -26.44 3.82 -1.62
C ILE A 55 -26.80 3.18 -0.26
N LEU A 56 -25.94 2.30 0.27
CA LEU A 56 -26.12 1.66 1.58
C LEU A 56 -25.95 2.65 2.75
N PHE A 57 -25.41 3.84 2.48
CA PHE A 57 -25.10 4.87 3.46
C PHE A 57 -25.70 6.22 3.07
N ASN A 58 -26.94 6.21 2.55
CA ASN A 58 -27.70 7.41 2.16
C ASN A 58 -26.97 8.30 1.15
N GLY A 59 -26.17 7.70 0.26
CA GLY A 59 -25.39 8.41 -0.74
C GLY A 59 -24.13 9.10 -0.22
N ASN A 60 -23.78 8.96 1.06
CA ASN A 60 -22.65 9.66 1.66
C ASN A 60 -21.31 8.97 1.34
N VAL A 61 -20.51 9.60 0.48
CA VAL A 61 -19.22 9.08 0.02
C VAL A 61 -18.22 8.89 1.17
N PHE A 62 -18.14 9.84 2.10
CA PHE A 62 -17.18 9.79 3.20
C PHE A 62 -17.45 8.61 4.15
N TYR A 63 -18.68 8.48 4.65
CA TYR A 63 -19.01 7.38 5.57
C TYR A 63 -18.87 6.02 4.90
N THR A 64 -19.27 5.92 3.63
CA THR A 64 -19.08 4.71 2.82
C THR A 64 -17.60 4.32 2.75
N ALA A 65 -16.74 5.27 2.37
CA ALA A 65 -15.32 5.02 2.25
C ALA A 65 -14.67 4.71 3.61
N PHE A 66 -15.03 5.44 4.66
CA PHE A 66 -14.53 5.21 6.02
C PHE A 66 -14.85 3.80 6.51
N ILE A 67 -16.12 3.37 6.38
CA ILE A 67 -16.55 2.03 6.81
C ILE A 67 -15.86 0.96 5.98
N LEU A 68 -15.81 1.12 4.65
CA LEU A 68 -15.13 0.16 3.78
C LEU A 68 -13.63 0.08 4.05
N SER A 69 -12.95 1.20 4.29
CA SER A 69 -11.53 1.22 4.64
C SER A 69 -11.25 0.39 5.90
N ASN A 70 -12.07 0.56 6.95
CA ASN A 70 -11.91 -0.19 8.19
C ASN A 70 -12.28 -1.67 8.02
N LEU A 71 -13.29 -2.01 7.20
CA LEU A 71 -13.61 -3.40 6.86
C LEU A 71 -12.47 -4.07 6.08
N PHE A 72 -11.91 -3.39 5.08
CA PHE A 72 -10.77 -3.90 4.33
C PHE A 72 -9.54 -4.05 5.22
N CYS A 73 -9.28 -3.12 6.14
CA CYS A 73 -8.21 -3.23 7.12
C CYS A 73 -8.41 -4.45 8.04
N PHE A 74 -9.64 -4.65 8.53
CA PHE A 74 -10.00 -5.82 9.33
C PHE A 74 -9.72 -7.13 8.58
N PHE A 75 -10.20 -7.28 7.35
CA PHE A 75 -9.93 -8.47 6.55
C PHE A 75 -8.45 -8.62 6.20
N ALA A 76 -7.74 -7.53 5.94
CA ALA A 76 -6.30 -7.54 5.72
C ALA A 76 -5.55 -8.13 6.91
N VAL A 77 -5.91 -7.73 8.14
CA VAL A 77 -5.34 -8.25 9.39
C VAL A 77 -5.66 -9.72 9.58
N VAL A 78 -6.91 -10.14 9.34
CA VAL A 78 -7.31 -11.56 9.43
C VAL A 78 -6.53 -12.42 8.44
N PHE A 79 -6.41 -11.97 7.19
CA PHE A 79 -5.66 -12.70 6.16
C PHE A 79 -4.17 -12.74 6.46
N LEU A 80 -3.60 -11.63 6.93
CA LEU A 80 -2.21 -11.55 7.34
C LEU A 80 -1.92 -12.48 8.53
N TYR A 81 -2.82 -12.54 9.52
CA TYR A 81 -2.70 -13.46 10.65
C TYR A 81 -2.52 -14.90 10.20
N ASN A 82 -3.48 -15.38 9.39
CA ASN A 82 -3.51 -16.76 8.93
C ASN A 82 -2.29 -17.06 8.06
N LEU A 83 -1.94 -16.14 7.14
CA LEU A 83 -0.77 -16.28 6.27
C LEU A 83 0.52 -16.47 7.06
N VAL A 84 0.70 -15.73 8.16
CA VAL A 84 1.92 -15.79 8.98
C VAL A 84 1.88 -16.96 9.95
N LYS A 85 0.72 -17.25 10.55
CA LYS A 85 0.55 -18.38 11.48
C LYS A 85 0.86 -19.71 10.80
N ASP A 86 0.38 -19.90 9.57
CA ASP A 86 0.55 -21.16 8.81
C ASP A 86 1.98 -21.40 8.35
N VAL A 87 2.78 -20.33 8.17
CA VAL A 87 4.14 -20.41 7.62
C VAL A 87 5.21 -20.36 8.71
N TYR A 88 4.98 -19.61 9.79
CA TYR A 88 5.97 -19.34 10.82
C TYR A 88 5.51 -19.87 12.18
N SER A 89 4.75 -19.06 12.92
CA SER A 89 4.15 -19.46 14.20
C SER A 89 3.06 -18.45 14.59
N GLU A 90 2.16 -18.87 15.48
CA GLU A 90 1.13 -18.01 16.05
C GLU A 90 1.72 -16.76 16.73
N LYS A 91 2.86 -16.91 17.42
CA LYS A 91 3.55 -15.81 18.08
C LYS A 91 4.07 -14.76 17.09
N VAL A 92 4.69 -15.21 15.99
CA VAL A 92 5.16 -14.32 14.92
C VAL A 92 3.97 -13.63 14.25
N ALA A 93 2.85 -14.32 14.07
CA ALA A 93 1.62 -13.75 13.51
C ALA A 93 1.05 -12.63 14.40
N LEU A 94 0.96 -12.86 15.72
CA LEU A 94 0.51 -11.84 16.66
C LEU A 94 1.43 -10.62 16.67
N TYR A 95 2.75 -10.81 16.71
CA TYR A 95 3.70 -9.68 16.67
C TYR A 95 3.64 -8.93 15.35
N THR A 96 3.47 -9.64 14.23
CA THR A 96 3.30 -9.02 12.90
C THR A 96 2.10 -8.06 12.91
N ILE A 97 0.95 -8.51 13.43
CA ILE A 97 -0.26 -7.68 13.50
C ILE A 97 -0.08 -6.52 14.44
N VAL A 98 0.47 -6.76 15.63
CA VAL A 98 0.67 -5.69 16.62
C VAL A 98 1.58 -4.60 16.04
N PHE A 99 2.69 -4.97 15.40
CA PHE A 99 3.57 -3.98 14.77
C PHE A 99 2.89 -3.28 13.59
N PHE A 100 2.16 -3.99 12.75
CA PHE A 100 1.38 -3.36 11.68
C PHE A 100 0.37 -2.34 12.24
N MET A 101 -0.41 -2.72 13.25
CA MET A 101 -1.46 -1.88 13.85
C MET A 101 -0.89 -0.70 14.64
N ALA A 102 0.30 -0.85 15.23
CA ALA A 102 1.02 0.23 15.90
C ALA A 102 1.83 1.11 14.93
N SER A 103 1.81 0.80 13.64
CA SER A 103 2.56 1.55 12.64
C SER A 103 2.09 3.01 12.59
N PRO A 104 3.00 3.99 12.47
CA PRO A 104 2.61 5.38 12.27
C PRO A 104 1.77 5.62 11.01
N THR A 105 1.80 4.70 10.04
CA THR A 105 1.03 4.78 8.79
C THR A 105 -0.38 4.20 8.90
N ILE A 106 -0.78 3.66 10.05
CA ILE A 106 -2.07 2.96 10.19
C ILE A 106 -3.28 3.86 9.93
N LEU A 107 -3.15 5.19 10.08
CA LEU A 107 -4.21 6.15 9.75
C LEU A 107 -4.65 6.08 8.28
N PHE A 108 -3.74 5.73 7.36
CA PHE A 108 -4.06 5.58 5.93
C PHE A 108 -4.96 4.36 5.66
N TYR A 109 -5.05 3.43 6.62
CA TYR A 109 -5.90 2.25 6.53
C TYR A 109 -7.33 2.50 7.03
N SER A 110 -7.58 3.64 7.67
CA SER A 110 -8.90 4.02 8.21
C SER A 110 -9.55 5.18 7.42
N THR A 111 -8.81 5.84 6.52
CA THR A 111 -9.29 6.98 5.71
C THR A 111 -9.56 6.54 4.26
N PHE A 112 -10.14 7.41 3.41
CA PHE A 112 -10.43 7.08 2.00
C PHE A 112 -9.14 7.04 1.15
N TYR A 113 -8.34 6.01 1.40
CA TYR A 113 -7.01 5.77 0.89
C TYR A 113 -6.94 4.29 0.47
N THR A 114 -6.23 3.98 -0.61
CA THR A 114 -6.20 2.63 -1.20
C THR A 114 -5.50 1.55 -0.36
N GLU A 115 -4.80 1.95 0.69
CA GLU A 115 -3.86 1.16 1.48
C GLU A 115 -4.52 -0.07 2.09
N SER A 116 -5.69 0.09 2.70
CA SER A 116 -6.45 -1.02 3.31
C SER A 116 -6.95 -2.02 2.28
N LEU A 117 -7.58 -1.53 1.21
CA LEU A 117 -8.04 -2.39 0.10
C LEU A 117 -6.87 -3.12 -0.55
N PHE A 118 -5.76 -2.43 -0.80
CA PHE A 118 -4.59 -3.02 -1.43
C PHE A 118 -3.95 -4.09 -0.54
N LEU A 119 -3.74 -3.81 0.74
CA LEU A 119 -3.18 -4.80 1.66
C LEU A 119 -4.08 -6.03 1.79
N MET A 120 -5.41 -5.85 1.86
CA MET A 120 -6.38 -6.95 1.88
C MET A 120 -6.25 -7.84 0.64
N LEU A 121 -6.18 -7.24 -0.56
CA LEU A 121 -6.04 -7.99 -1.81
C LEU A 121 -4.68 -8.69 -1.89
N VAL A 122 -3.59 -8.05 -1.46
CA VAL A 122 -2.26 -8.65 -1.42
C VAL A 122 -2.23 -9.86 -0.47
N THR A 123 -2.71 -9.73 0.77
CA THR A 123 -2.68 -10.84 1.72
C THR A 123 -3.61 -11.98 1.29
N LEU A 124 -4.78 -11.66 0.74
CA LEU A 124 -5.68 -12.65 0.13
C LEU A 124 -5.02 -13.37 -1.06
N PHE A 125 -4.30 -12.65 -1.92
CA PHE A 125 -3.55 -13.24 -3.04
C PHE A 125 -2.57 -14.30 -2.53
N PHE A 126 -1.79 -13.99 -1.49
CA PHE A 126 -0.82 -14.93 -0.92
C PHE A 126 -1.48 -16.13 -0.23
N LEU A 127 -2.65 -15.96 0.40
CA LEU A 127 -3.43 -17.09 0.91
C LEU A 127 -3.90 -18.00 -0.23
N LEU A 128 -4.38 -17.44 -1.33
CA LEU A 128 -4.84 -18.19 -2.49
C LEU A 128 -3.69 -18.91 -3.21
N ILE A 129 -2.53 -18.25 -3.36
CA ILE A 129 -1.37 -18.83 -4.02
C ILE A 129 -0.79 -20.00 -3.22
N ASN A 130 -0.72 -19.88 -1.89
CA ASN A 130 -0.27 -20.96 -1.01
C ASN A 130 -1.17 -22.19 -1.12
N ASN A 131 -2.48 -21.99 -1.35
CA ASN A 131 -3.47 -23.04 -1.54
C ASN A 131 -3.63 -23.47 -3.01
N LYS A 132 -2.72 -23.05 -3.91
CA LYS A 132 -2.71 -23.38 -5.34
C LYS A 132 -4.03 -23.01 -6.06
N LYS A 133 -4.73 -21.99 -5.58
CA LYS A 133 -5.98 -21.46 -6.17
C LYS A 133 -5.67 -20.45 -7.28
N TRP A 134 -4.96 -20.88 -8.33
CA TRP A 134 -4.35 -20.04 -9.37
C TRP A 134 -5.31 -19.09 -10.09
N PHE A 135 -6.51 -19.56 -10.42
CA PHE A 135 -7.51 -18.73 -11.10
C PHE A 135 -7.98 -17.57 -10.20
N TYR A 136 -8.28 -17.86 -8.93
CA TYR A 136 -8.72 -16.83 -7.99
C TYR A 136 -7.58 -15.87 -7.63
N SER A 137 -6.35 -16.36 -7.49
CA SER A 137 -5.20 -15.46 -7.29
C SER A 137 -4.98 -14.55 -8.49
N ALA A 138 -5.20 -15.02 -9.72
CA ALA A 138 -5.18 -14.16 -10.91
C ALA A 138 -6.25 -13.06 -10.86
N LEU A 139 -7.50 -13.38 -10.49
CA LEU A 139 -8.56 -12.37 -10.32
C LEU A 139 -8.22 -11.34 -9.24
N VAL A 140 -7.70 -11.79 -8.09
CA VAL A 140 -7.29 -10.89 -7.00
C VAL A 140 -6.12 -10.01 -7.42
N ALA A 141 -5.15 -10.54 -8.18
CA ALA A 141 -4.06 -9.75 -8.74
C ALA A 141 -4.56 -8.69 -9.73
N ALA A 142 -5.56 -9.02 -10.55
CA ALA A 142 -6.23 -8.05 -11.43
C ALA A 142 -6.82 -6.90 -10.62
N LEU A 143 -7.60 -7.22 -9.57
CA LEU A 143 -8.18 -6.21 -8.68
C LEU A 143 -7.09 -5.37 -7.99
N ALA A 144 -6.02 -5.98 -7.48
CA ALA A 144 -4.92 -5.27 -6.85
C ALA A 144 -4.22 -4.31 -7.83
N SER A 145 -4.03 -4.70 -9.10
CA SER A 145 -3.45 -3.83 -10.12
C SER A 145 -4.36 -2.65 -10.49
N ALA A 146 -5.68 -2.76 -10.25
CA ALA A 146 -6.65 -1.69 -10.41
C ALA A 146 -6.79 -0.79 -9.17
N THR A 147 -6.16 -1.12 -8.03
CA THR A 147 -6.07 -0.20 -6.88
C THR A 147 -4.84 0.70 -6.97
N ARG A 148 -3.70 0.17 -7.44
CA ARG A 148 -2.42 0.88 -7.60
C ARG A 148 -1.54 0.17 -8.61
N ASN A 149 -0.61 0.91 -9.23
CA ASN A 149 0.39 0.37 -10.16
C ASN A 149 1.23 -0.78 -9.55
N ALA A 150 1.58 -0.71 -8.25
CA ALA A 150 2.33 -1.77 -7.57
C ALA A 150 1.62 -3.14 -7.55
N GLY A 151 0.30 -3.19 -7.76
CA GLY A 151 -0.44 -4.45 -7.82
C GLY A 151 -0.07 -5.35 -8.99
N ILE A 152 0.55 -4.78 -10.04
CA ILE A 152 1.06 -5.58 -11.17
C ILE A 152 2.11 -6.61 -10.72
N PHE A 153 2.82 -6.34 -9.63
CA PHE A 153 3.84 -7.26 -9.09
C PHE A 153 3.28 -8.61 -8.68
N LEU A 154 2.00 -8.67 -8.29
CA LEU A 154 1.33 -9.94 -7.99
C LEU A 154 1.24 -10.85 -9.23
N SER A 155 1.19 -10.29 -10.45
CA SER A 155 1.21 -11.08 -11.68
C SER A 155 2.54 -11.80 -11.88
N PHE A 156 3.67 -11.17 -11.53
CA PHE A 156 4.98 -11.81 -11.62
C PHE A 156 5.15 -12.88 -10.53
N ILE A 157 4.65 -12.62 -9.32
CA ILE A 157 4.67 -13.60 -8.23
C ILE A 157 3.79 -14.81 -8.57
N LEU A 158 2.64 -14.59 -9.20
CA LEU A 158 1.76 -15.65 -9.69
C LEU A 158 2.50 -16.59 -10.64
N VAL A 159 3.21 -16.02 -11.62
CA VAL A 159 4.02 -16.78 -12.59
C VAL A 159 5.17 -17.52 -11.90
N PHE A 160 5.90 -16.82 -11.00
CA PHE A 160 6.99 -17.40 -10.23
C PHE A 160 6.53 -18.60 -9.39
N GLU A 161 5.46 -18.44 -8.60
CA GLU A 161 4.92 -19.50 -7.76
C GLU A 161 4.35 -20.66 -8.59
N TYR A 162 3.72 -20.35 -9.72
CA TYR A 162 3.19 -21.37 -10.62
C TYR A 162 4.30 -22.30 -11.09
N PHE A 163 5.40 -21.75 -11.64
CA PHE A 163 6.51 -22.56 -12.12
C PHE A 163 7.28 -23.25 -10.98
N ARG A 164 7.43 -22.61 -9.82
CA ARG A 164 8.08 -23.22 -8.65
C ARG A 164 7.36 -24.48 -8.15
N ASN A 165 6.03 -24.54 -8.32
CA ASN A 165 5.20 -25.67 -7.88
C ASN A 165 5.05 -26.78 -8.93
N GLN A 166 5.62 -26.62 -10.13
CA GLN A 166 5.52 -27.61 -11.20
C GLN A 166 6.73 -28.56 -11.17
N LYS A 167 6.50 -29.83 -11.50
CA LYS A 167 7.60 -30.78 -11.74
C LYS A 167 8.29 -30.40 -13.05
N TRP A 168 9.61 -30.29 -13.01
CA TRP A 168 10.43 -30.08 -14.22
C TRP A 168 10.53 -31.39 -15.04
N PRO A 169 10.51 -31.32 -16.39
CA PRO A 169 10.29 -30.13 -17.21
C PRO A 169 8.80 -29.70 -17.22
N VAL A 170 8.57 -28.40 -17.20
CA VAL A 170 7.21 -27.85 -17.28
C VAL A 170 6.63 -28.19 -18.65
N LYS A 171 5.49 -28.87 -18.67
CA LYS A 171 4.82 -29.21 -19.94
C LYS A 171 4.39 -27.92 -20.64
N LEU A 172 4.97 -27.65 -21.81
CA LEU A 172 4.65 -26.51 -22.69
C LEU A 172 3.15 -26.45 -23.08
N SER A 173 2.41 -27.54 -22.92
CA SER A 173 0.97 -27.62 -23.14
C SER A 173 0.13 -26.97 -22.03
N ASP A 174 0.72 -26.49 -20.93
CA ASP A 174 -0.04 -25.88 -19.83
C ASP A 174 -0.36 -24.40 -20.11
N TYR A 175 -1.22 -24.15 -21.10
CA TYR A 175 -1.70 -22.83 -21.50
C TYR A 175 -2.44 -22.06 -20.39
N ARG A 176 -2.77 -22.74 -19.28
CA ARG A 176 -3.48 -22.12 -18.14
C ARG A 176 -2.68 -20.98 -17.53
N ILE A 177 -1.34 -21.07 -17.50
CA ILE A 177 -0.53 -19.98 -16.94
C ILE A 177 -0.61 -18.71 -17.79
N ILE A 178 -0.71 -18.85 -19.12
CA ILE A 178 -0.91 -17.71 -20.03
C ILE A 178 -2.26 -17.07 -19.72
N LEU A 179 -3.32 -17.87 -19.57
CA LEU A 179 -4.63 -17.38 -19.18
C LEU A 179 -4.61 -16.67 -17.82
N TYR A 180 -3.98 -17.26 -16.80
CA TYR A 180 -3.89 -16.67 -15.47
C TYR A 180 -3.10 -15.36 -15.47
N PHE A 181 -2.00 -15.30 -16.22
CA PHE A 181 -1.24 -14.06 -16.38
C PHE A 181 -2.05 -12.98 -17.12
N LEU A 182 -2.74 -13.34 -18.21
CA LEU A 182 -3.59 -12.41 -18.94
C LEU A 182 -4.72 -11.86 -18.06
N ILE A 183 -5.36 -12.72 -17.25
CA ILE A 183 -6.35 -12.30 -16.26
C ILE A 183 -5.71 -11.35 -15.24
N SER A 184 -4.56 -11.69 -14.67
CA SER A 184 -3.95 -10.93 -13.58
C SER A 184 -3.53 -9.51 -13.94
N VAL A 185 -3.29 -9.24 -15.23
CA VAL A 185 -2.92 -7.89 -15.72
C VAL A 185 -4.13 -7.05 -16.15
N THR A 186 -5.34 -7.63 -16.22
CA THR A 186 -6.52 -6.94 -16.77
C THR A 186 -6.92 -5.68 -16.00
N GLY A 187 -6.68 -5.59 -14.69
CA GLY A 187 -7.04 -4.41 -13.91
C GLY A 187 -6.29 -3.15 -14.36
N LEU A 188 -4.97 -3.24 -14.44
CA LEU A 188 -4.11 -2.16 -14.96
C LEU A 188 -4.44 -1.88 -16.44
N ILE A 189 -4.55 -2.91 -17.28
CA ILE A 189 -4.83 -2.74 -18.71
C ILE A 189 -6.18 -2.04 -18.92
N SER A 190 -7.22 -2.41 -18.18
CA SER A 190 -8.55 -1.78 -18.28
C SER A 190 -8.48 -0.29 -17.94
N PHE A 191 -7.69 0.09 -16.93
CA PHE A 191 -7.49 1.49 -16.60
C PHE A 191 -6.69 2.22 -17.69
N MET A 192 -5.64 1.61 -18.24
CA MET A 192 -4.87 2.19 -19.35
C MET A 192 -5.73 2.41 -20.61
N ILE A 193 -6.59 1.45 -20.95
CA ILE A 193 -7.54 1.57 -22.06
C ILE A 193 -8.51 2.73 -21.79
N PHE A 194 -9.07 2.81 -20.57
CA PHE A 194 -9.92 3.94 -20.18
C PHE A 194 -9.21 5.29 -20.33
N LEU A 195 -7.94 5.39 -19.92
CA LEU A 195 -7.14 6.61 -20.09
C LEU A 195 -6.88 6.94 -21.55
N LYS A 196 -6.61 5.93 -22.40
CA LYS A 196 -6.47 6.12 -23.85
C LYS A 196 -7.76 6.66 -24.46
N LEU A 197 -8.91 6.12 -24.09
CA LEU A 197 -10.20 6.58 -24.62
C LEU A 197 -10.55 8.01 -24.17
N LYS A 198 -10.14 8.40 -22.95
CA LYS A 198 -10.51 9.69 -22.36
C LYS A 198 -9.51 10.82 -22.60
N TYR A 199 -8.22 10.51 -22.63
CA TYR A 199 -7.11 11.47 -22.66
C TYR A 199 -6.09 11.18 -23.77
N ASP A 200 -6.41 10.25 -24.68
CA ASP A 200 -5.59 9.84 -25.82
C ASP A 200 -4.20 9.26 -25.47
N ASP A 201 -3.99 8.82 -24.23
CA ASP A 201 -2.72 8.28 -23.75
C ASP A 201 -2.90 7.14 -22.73
N PHE A 202 -2.34 5.96 -23.04
CA PHE A 202 -2.39 4.78 -22.16
C PHE A 202 -1.66 4.99 -20.82
N PHE A 203 -0.64 5.83 -20.80
CA PHE A 203 0.24 6.06 -19.65
C PHE A 203 -0.02 7.42 -18.98
N TYR A 204 -1.21 8.00 -19.20
CA TYR A 204 -1.55 9.32 -18.68
C TYR A 204 -1.43 9.41 -17.14
N PHE A 205 -1.62 8.30 -16.42
CA PHE A 205 -1.42 8.25 -14.97
C PHE A 205 0.01 8.62 -14.53
N ILE A 206 1.02 8.36 -15.36
CA ILE A 206 2.41 8.78 -15.10
C ILE A 206 2.50 10.29 -15.25
N LYS A 207 2.01 10.86 -16.37
CA LYS A 207 1.99 12.30 -16.63
C LYS A 207 1.20 13.09 -15.58
N ALA A 208 0.05 12.55 -15.16
CA ALA A 208 -0.79 13.14 -14.13
C ALA A 208 -0.05 13.31 -12.80
N THR A 209 0.88 12.40 -12.46
CA THR A 209 1.73 12.56 -11.28
C THR A 209 2.84 13.58 -11.45
N GLN A 210 3.31 13.85 -12.68
CA GLN A 210 4.38 14.81 -12.96
C GLN A 210 3.93 16.26 -12.80
N ASN A 211 2.64 16.55 -13.03
CA ASN A 211 2.08 17.89 -12.87
C ASN A 211 1.99 18.36 -11.41
N TRP A 212 2.30 17.51 -10.44
CA TRP A 212 2.45 17.94 -9.06
C TRP A 212 3.78 18.68 -8.91
N PRO A 213 3.80 19.88 -8.27
CA PRO A 213 5.04 20.65 -8.04
C PRO A 213 6.15 19.83 -7.37
N GLU A 214 5.76 18.73 -6.74
CA GLU A 214 6.61 17.81 -6.00
C GLU A 214 7.22 16.67 -6.82
N ARG A 215 6.78 16.47 -8.07
CA ARG A 215 7.16 15.30 -8.89
C ARG A 215 7.63 15.68 -10.30
N ASN A 216 7.91 16.97 -10.54
CA ASN A 216 8.53 17.44 -11.77
C ASN A 216 9.84 16.67 -12.05
N GLY A 217 9.93 16.03 -13.22
CA GLY A 217 11.19 15.48 -13.75
C GLY A 217 11.33 13.95 -13.86
N PHE A 218 10.24 13.17 -13.82
CA PHE A 218 10.32 11.72 -14.10
C PHE A 218 10.75 11.49 -15.57
N THR A 219 11.93 10.90 -15.75
CA THR A 219 12.56 10.76 -17.08
C THR A 219 12.82 9.31 -17.51
N PHE A 220 13.01 8.35 -16.60
CA PHE A 220 12.90 6.89 -16.82
C PHE A 220 13.43 6.18 -15.56
N PRO A 221 12.93 4.98 -15.19
CA PRO A 221 13.27 4.34 -13.92
C PRO A 221 14.75 4.22 -13.58
N LEU A 222 15.56 3.80 -14.55
CA LEU A 222 16.99 3.54 -14.36
C LEU A 222 17.80 4.84 -14.27
N TRP A 223 17.42 5.85 -15.05
CA TRP A 223 18.15 7.11 -15.08
C TRP A 223 17.84 7.98 -13.86
N ASP A 224 16.58 7.95 -13.39
CA ASP A 224 16.18 8.59 -12.15
C ASP A 224 16.78 7.89 -10.93
N PHE A 225 16.93 6.55 -10.94
CA PHE A 225 17.66 5.82 -9.91
C PHE A 225 19.14 6.21 -9.84
N LEU A 226 19.82 6.34 -10.98
CA LEU A 226 21.22 6.79 -11.03
C LEU A 226 21.38 8.25 -10.59
N LYS A 227 20.46 9.13 -10.98
CA LYS A 227 20.40 10.50 -10.45
C LYS A 227 20.16 10.53 -8.95
N TRP A 228 19.27 9.68 -8.46
CA TRP A 228 18.99 9.54 -7.03
C TRP A 228 20.23 9.08 -6.27
N LEU A 229 20.98 8.09 -6.76
CA LEU A 229 22.26 7.68 -6.17
C LEU A 229 23.28 8.82 -6.14
N LYS A 230 23.37 9.60 -7.23
CA LYS A 230 24.28 10.75 -7.33
C LYS A 230 23.89 11.89 -6.39
N ASN A 231 22.59 12.08 -6.16
CA ASN A 231 22.02 13.11 -5.29
C ASN A 231 21.65 12.57 -3.91
N ILE A 232 22.12 11.36 -3.56
CA ILE A 232 21.68 10.67 -2.34
C ILE A 232 21.98 11.53 -1.11
N THR A 233 23.09 12.28 -1.11
CA THR A 233 23.50 13.21 -0.05
C THR A 233 22.67 14.50 0.02
N VAL A 234 22.09 14.97 -1.09
CA VAL A 234 21.33 16.24 -1.16
C VAL A 234 19.81 16.02 -1.01
N THR A 235 19.33 14.81 -1.32
CA THR A 235 17.89 14.46 -1.32
C THR A 235 17.41 13.91 0.02
N PHE A 236 18.34 13.69 0.97
CA PHE A 236 18.03 13.64 2.40
C PHE A 236 17.56 15.01 2.86
N GLN A 237 16.39 15.43 2.40
CA GLN A 237 15.70 16.56 2.97
C GLN A 237 15.20 16.11 4.34
N PHE A 238 16.09 16.18 5.34
CA PHE A 238 15.78 16.31 6.77
C PHE A 238 15.02 17.62 7.06
N LYS A 239 14.20 18.06 6.10
CA LYS A 239 13.45 19.30 6.18
C LYS A 239 12.19 18.98 6.98
N ILE A 240 12.36 18.96 8.30
CA ILE A 240 11.24 19.16 9.21
C ILE A 240 10.83 20.61 9.00
N THR A 241 9.91 20.86 8.07
CA THR A 241 9.29 22.17 7.94
C THR A 241 8.07 22.23 8.84
N HIS A 242 7.59 23.44 9.11
CA HIS A 242 6.31 23.66 9.77
C HIS A 242 5.21 22.81 9.11
N ASP A 243 5.20 22.78 7.77
CA ASP A 243 4.13 22.13 7.00
C ASP A 243 4.34 20.64 6.72
N ARG A 244 5.56 20.10 6.87
CA ARG A 244 5.88 18.72 6.50
C ARG A 244 6.88 18.06 7.44
N ASN A 245 6.58 16.82 7.84
CA ASN A 245 7.60 15.88 8.32
C ASN A 245 7.85 14.82 7.25
N ASN A 246 9.11 14.56 6.93
CA ASN A 246 9.48 13.44 6.07
C ASN A 246 10.33 12.47 6.89
N LEU A 247 9.65 11.60 7.64
CA LEU A 247 10.26 10.50 8.38
C LEU A 247 10.22 9.19 7.58
N SER A 248 9.75 9.26 6.32
CA SER A 248 9.79 8.19 5.34
C SER A 248 11.17 7.53 5.21
N PHE A 249 12.25 8.32 5.38
CA PHE A 249 13.59 7.76 5.41
C PHE A 249 13.83 6.78 6.56
N ILE A 250 13.36 7.07 7.79
CA ILE A 250 13.52 6.14 8.93
C ILE A 250 12.86 4.81 8.59
N TYR A 251 11.67 4.87 7.97
CA TYR A 251 10.94 3.69 7.53
C TYR A 251 11.70 2.88 6.48
N ILE A 252 12.28 3.55 5.47
CA ILE A 252 13.12 2.92 4.44
C ILE A 252 14.37 2.33 5.05
N LEU A 253 15.07 3.06 5.92
CA LEU A 253 16.30 2.60 6.57
C LEU A 253 16.03 1.34 7.39
N ILE A 254 14.99 1.34 8.23
CA ILE A 254 14.59 0.16 8.99
C ILE A 254 14.25 -1.00 8.06
N THR A 255 13.50 -0.75 6.99
CA THR A 255 13.15 -1.78 6.00
C THR A 255 14.39 -2.38 5.34
N VAL A 256 15.34 -1.56 4.92
CA VAL A 256 16.59 -1.99 4.30
C VAL A 256 17.43 -2.81 5.29
N LEU A 257 17.55 -2.35 6.55
CA LEU A 257 18.25 -3.10 7.60
C LEU A 257 17.59 -4.47 7.86
N LEU A 258 16.26 -4.54 7.90
CA LEU A 258 15.51 -5.79 8.04
C LEU A 258 15.71 -6.73 6.84
N ILE A 259 15.75 -6.19 5.61
CA ILE A 259 16.05 -6.96 4.40
C ILE A 259 17.46 -7.54 4.49
N PHE A 260 18.48 -6.72 4.78
CA PHE A 260 19.86 -7.20 4.92
C PHE A 260 20.00 -8.26 6.01
N TRP A 261 19.32 -8.07 7.14
CA TRP A 261 19.34 -9.01 8.26
C TRP A 261 18.63 -10.32 7.94
N GLY A 262 17.46 -10.26 7.30
CA GLY A 262 16.48 -11.35 7.38
C GLY A 262 15.78 -11.74 6.08
N ILE A 263 16.15 -11.23 4.90
CA ILE A 263 15.41 -11.56 3.66
C ILE A 263 15.32 -13.06 3.37
N ARG A 264 16.33 -13.84 3.80
CA ARG A 264 16.36 -15.31 3.67
C ARG A 264 15.51 -16.04 4.72
N LYS A 265 15.00 -15.33 5.73
CA LYS A 265 14.13 -15.88 6.79
C LYS A 265 12.66 -15.91 6.39
N ILE A 266 12.28 -15.18 5.34
CA ILE A 266 10.93 -15.20 4.79
C ILE A 266 10.85 -16.03 3.51
N LYS A 267 9.65 -16.47 3.13
CA LYS A 267 9.47 -17.21 1.86
C LYS A 267 9.92 -16.38 0.66
N ALA A 268 10.43 -17.05 -0.38
CA ALA A 268 11.00 -16.37 -1.55
C ALA A 268 9.99 -15.48 -2.32
N ASP A 269 8.73 -15.87 -2.41
CA ASP A 269 7.64 -15.06 -2.98
C ASP A 269 7.38 -13.79 -2.18
N GLN A 270 7.40 -13.89 -0.85
CA GLN A 270 7.29 -12.74 0.05
C GLN A 270 8.50 -11.81 -0.10
N ALA A 271 9.72 -12.37 -0.20
CA ALA A 271 10.94 -11.62 -0.44
C ALA A 271 10.90 -10.88 -1.79
N ILE A 272 10.49 -11.56 -2.87
CA ILE A 272 10.37 -10.96 -4.20
C ILE A 272 9.36 -9.80 -4.17
N PHE A 273 8.21 -9.98 -3.53
CA PHE A 273 7.22 -8.90 -3.39
C PHE A 273 7.80 -7.68 -2.67
N LEU A 274 8.45 -7.90 -1.51
CA LEU A 274 9.07 -6.83 -0.74
C LEU A 274 10.12 -6.08 -1.56
N LEU A 275 10.99 -6.80 -2.28
CA LEU A 275 12.03 -6.22 -3.13
C LEU A 275 11.44 -5.43 -4.30
N MET A 276 10.36 -5.91 -4.93
CA MET A 276 9.67 -5.18 -6.00
C MET A 276 9.05 -3.87 -5.50
N VAL A 277 8.46 -3.87 -4.30
CA VAL A 277 7.93 -2.63 -3.69
C VAL A 277 9.05 -1.67 -3.29
N VAL A 278 10.18 -2.17 -2.77
CA VAL A 278 11.34 -1.31 -2.50
C VAL A 278 11.88 -0.71 -3.80
N LEU A 279 12.00 -1.51 -4.86
CA LEU A 279 12.51 -1.07 -6.17
C LEU A 279 11.64 0.03 -6.78
N ILE A 280 10.31 -0.10 -6.75
CA ILE A 280 9.42 0.93 -7.32
C ILE A 280 9.52 2.25 -6.55
N ILE A 281 9.80 2.19 -5.25
CA ILE A 281 10.01 3.36 -4.39
C ILE A 281 11.35 4.02 -4.71
N SER A 282 12.43 3.25 -4.87
CA SER A 282 13.77 3.76 -5.18
C SER A 282 13.86 4.52 -6.51
N VAL A 283 12.89 4.30 -7.40
CA VAL A 283 12.80 4.94 -8.70
C VAL A 283 12.05 6.30 -8.64
N GLN A 284 11.33 6.58 -7.55
CA GLN A 284 10.56 7.82 -7.48
C GLN A 284 11.48 9.03 -7.22
N PRO A 285 11.27 10.16 -7.93
CA PRO A 285 12.13 11.34 -7.82
C PRO A 285 12.10 11.99 -6.43
N ARG A 286 11.10 11.68 -5.61
CA ARG A 286 11.05 12.06 -4.19
C ARG A 286 10.54 10.91 -3.34
N ILE A 287 11.02 10.85 -2.11
CA ILE A 287 10.69 9.83 -1.11
C ILE A 287 9.35 10.14 -0.41
N ILE A 288 8.48 10.93 -1.04
CA ILE A 288 7.22 11.36 -0.42
C ILE A 288 6.19 10.22 -0.50
N SER A 289 5.49 9.99 0.61
CA SER A 289 4.52 8.92 0.86
C SER A 289 5.12 7.50 0.84
N CYS A 290 6.44 7.36 0.94
CA CYS A 290 7.10 6.06 0.78
C CYS A 290 6.84 5.11 1.95
N SER A 291 6.74 5.62 3.18
CA SER A 291 6.37 4.86 4.37
C SER A 291 5.01 4.18 4.19
N ARG A 292 4.06 4.90 3.60
CA ARG A 292 2.72 4.41 3.28
C ARG A 292 2.75 3.23 2.30
N TYR A 293 3.53 3.32 1.22
CA TYR A 293 3.69 2.20 0.28
C TYR A 293 4.42 1.00 0.91
N LEU A 294 5.47 1.25 1.70
CA LEU A 294 6.20 0.20 2.42
C LEU A 294 5.33 -0.50 3.47
N SER A 295 4.43 0.24 4.14
CA SER A 295 3.52 -0.34 5.12
C SER A 295 2.62 -1.42 4.51
N SER A 296 2.30 -1.31 3.21
CA SER A 296 1.49 -2.30 2.48
C SER A 296 2.34 -3.48 1.97
N ALA A 297 3.67 -3.39 2.03
CA ALA A 297 4.57 -4.51 1.79
C ALA A 297 4.64 -5.39 3.06
N PHE A 298 3.60 -6.17 3.30
CA PHE A 298 3.43 -6.95 4.54
C PHE A 298 4.64 -7.77 5.02
N PRO A 299 5.56 -8.28 4.17
CA PRO A 299 6.70 -9.04 4.66
C PRO A 299 7.64 -8.22 5.55
N VAL A 300 7.63 -6.88 5.48
CA VAL A 300 8.41 -6.03 6.40
C VAL A 300 7.97 -6.26 7.86
N TRP A 301 6.68 -6.45 8.09
CA TRP A 301 6.12 -6.72 9.42
C TRP A 301 6.51 -8.10 9.93
N ILE A 302 6.57 -9.09 9.03
CA ILE A 302 7.03 -10.44 9.34
C ILE A 302 8.51 -10.40 9.75
N LEU A 303 9.35 -9.68 9.00
CA LEU A 303 10.76 -9.52 9.33
C LEU A 303 10.96 -8.84 10.69
N LEU A 304 10.18 -7.79 10.99
CA LEU A 304 10.23 -7.13 12.29
C LEU A 304 9.78 -8.06 13.42
N ALA A 305 8.72 -8.84 13.20
CA ALA A 305 8.25 -9.84 14.16
C ALA A 305 9.30 -10.93 14.42
N LEU A 306 9.91 -11.48 13.36
CA LEU A 306 10.99 -12.46 13.47
C LEU A 306 12.20 -11.88 14.20
N PHE A 307 12.60 -10.63 13.89
CA PHE A 307 13.72 -9.95 14.55
C PHE A 307 13.53 -9.87 16.06
N VAL A 308 12.30 -9.61 16.51
CA VAL A 308 11.98 -9.54 17.94
C VAL A 308 11.89 -10.94 18.56
N VAL A 309 11.16 -11.87 17.94
CA VAL A 309 10.90 -13.22 18.47
C VAL A 309 12.18 -14.06 18.59
N GLU A 310 13.10 -13.95 17.64
CA GLU A 310 14.35 -14.71 17.65
C GLU A 310 15.40 -14.14 18.62
N ASN A 311 15.17 -12.95 19.17
CA ASN A 311 16.14 -12.29 20.03
C ASN A 311 16.05 -12.75 21.48
N LYS A 312 17.20 -13.01 22.12
CA LYS A 312 17.27 -13.37 23.56
C LYS A 312 16.63 -12.34 24.48
N ARG A 313 16.58 -11.07 24.08
CA ARG A 313 15.94 -9.96 24.81
C ARG A 313 14.54 -9.62 24.27
N GLU A 314 13.84 -10.59 23.70
CA GLU A 314 12.52 -10.45 23.07
C GLU A 314 11.58 -9.48 23.81
N LYS A 315 11.28 -9.75 25.10
CA LYS A 315 10.32 -8.93 25.88
C LYS A 315 10.73 -7.46 25.99
N LEU A 316 12.03 -7.19 26.12
CA LEU A 316 12.56 -5.83 26.19
C LEU A 316 12.47 -5.14 24.83
N LEU A 317 12.91 -5.81 23.76
CA LEU A 317 12.85 -5.28 22.40
C LEU A 317 11.42 -5.01 21.96
N TYR A 318 10.49 -5.94 22.23
CA TYR A 318 9.07 -5.76 21.98
C TYR A 318 8.55 -4.48 22.63
N LYS A 319 8.82 -4.27 23.92
CA LYS A 319 8.38 -3.08 24.67
C LYS A 319 8.97 -1.79 24.12
N ILE A 320 10.26 -1.79 23.77
CA ILE A 320 10.93 -0.61 23.19
C ILE A 320 10.33 -0.27 21.83
N ILE A 321 10.25 -1.27 20.94
CA ILE A 321 9.75 -1.08 19.57
C ILE A 321 8.30 -0.62 19.60
N ILE A 322 7.44 -1.29 20.38
CA ILE A 322 6.02 -0.92 20.44
C ILE A 322 5.82 0.49 21.02
N PHE A 323 6.60 0.87 22.04
CA PHE A 323 6.55 2.22 22.60
C PHE A 323 6.95 3.27 21.56
N LEU A 324 8.06 3.06 20.84
CA LEU A 324 8.51 3.98 19.79
C LEU A 324 7.50 4.10 18.65
N MET A 325 6.91 2.97 18.23
CA MET A 325 5.91 2.94 17.17
C MET A 325 4.62 3.66 17.58
N LEU A 326 4.09 3.39 18.78
CA LEU A 326 2.90 4.07 19.29
C LEU A 326 3.14 5.56 19.52
N PHE A 327 4.32 5.94 20.01
CA PHE A 327 4.69 7.35 20.16
C PHE A 327 4.73 8.06 18.80
N TRP A 328 5.36 7.43 17.80
CA TRP A 328 5.40 7.97 16.45
C TRP A 328 4.01 8.02 15.81
N GLN A 329 3.20 6.99 16.01
CA GLN A 329 1.80 6.97 15.57
C GLN A 329 1.00 8.11 16.20
N PHE A 330 1.12 8.34 17.51
CA PHE A 330 0.46 9.47 18.18
C PHE A 330 0.89 10.80 17.55
N TYR A 331 2.20 10.99 17.34
CA TYR A 331 2.73 12.20 16.71
C TYR A 331 2.19 12.40 15.28
N MET A 332 2.13 11.36 14.45
CA MET A 332 1.57 11.46 13.10
C MET A 332 0.07 11.76 13.12
N ASN A 333 -0.70 11.14 14.02
CA ASN A 333 -2.14 11.43 14.13
C ASN A 333 -2.39 12.87 14.60
N TYR A 334 -1.62 13.37 15.57
CA TYR A 334 -1.69 14.77 15.99
C TYR A 334 -1.44 15.73 14.82
N ARG A 335 -0.36 15.50 14.06
CA ARG A 335 -0.03 16.34 12.89
C ARG A 335 -1.10 16.27 11.81
N TRP A 336 -1.58 15.07 11.52
CA TRP A 336 -2.65 14.84 10.56
C TRP A 336 -3.89 15.66 10.92
N VAL A 337 -4.38 15.55 12.17
CA VAL A 337 -5.54 16.30 12.66
C VAL A 337 -5.27 17.80 12.63
N ALA A 338 -4.06 18.24 12.97
CA ALA A 338 -3.64 19.64 12.89
C ALA A 338 -3.48 20.20 11.46
N GLY A 339 -3.67 19.37 10.42
CA GLY A 339 -3.66 19.81 9.01
C GLY A 339 -2.30 19.73 8.33
N TYR A 340 -1.31 19.08 8.97
CA TYR A 340 0.01 18.88 8.40
C TYR A 340 0.13 17.52 7.73
N TRP A 341 0.81 17.48 6.58
CA TRP A 341 1.11 16.22 5.90
C TRP A 341 2.08 15.38 6.74
N VAL A 342 1.84 14.07 6.76
CA VAL A 342 2.63 13.09 7.50
C VAL A 342 3.09 11.98 6.58
N ASP A 343 4.37 11.63 6.70
CA ASP A 343 5.03 10.56 5.94
C ASP A 343 6.26 10.02 6.68
#